data_AF-X1RGK9-F1
#
_entry.id   AF-X1RGK9-F1
#
_cell.length_a   1.000
_cell.length_b   1.000
_cell.length_c   1.000
_cell.angle_alpha   90.00
_cell.angle_beta   90.00
_cell.angle_gamma   90.00
#
_symmetry.space_group_name_H-M   'P 1'
#
loop_
_entity.id
_entity.type
_entity.pdbx_description
1 polymer ?
#
loop_
_entity_poly.entity_id
_entity_poly.type
_entity_poly.pdbx_seq_one_letter_code
_entity_poly.pdbx_strand_id
1 'polypeptide(L)'
;MPPGVLEVGILLKLRFSLDQYINLRPVKLYPGVDCPLKDKGPEDIDFVVVRENTGGLYTGHGGVTRKGTPYEVATQMMVYDRQMVDRCLEYAFNLARARKEEGKPGKLTLVHKTNVLTYAGDLWYRAFME
;
A
#
# COMPACT_ATOMS: atom_id res chain seq x y z
N MET A 1 13.13 -14.54 18.76
CA MET A 1 12.16 -15.04 17.75
C MET A 1 12.80 -14.88 16.38
N PRO A 2 12.84 -15.92 15.53
CA PRO A 2 13.36 -15.74 14.18
C PRO A 2 12.41 -14.84 13.35
N PRO A 3 12.94 -14.06 12.39
CA PRO A 3 12.12 -13.22 11.51
C PRO A 3 11.02 -14.00 10.79
N GLY A 4 9.83 -13.42 10.66
CA GLY A 4 8.72 -13.99 9.89
C GLY A 4 7.72 -14.82 10.71
N VAL A 5 8.03 -15.21 11.95
CA VAL A 5 7.09 -15.99 12.78
C VAL A 5 5.84 -15.17 13.13
N LEU A 6 6.02 -13.91 13.52
CA LEU A 6 4.89 -13.03 13.89
C LEU A 6 4.33 -12.32 12.65
N GLU A 7 5.20 -11.80 11.79
CA GLU A 7 4.84 -10.97 10.65
C GLU A 7 4.12 -11.79 9.57
N VAL A 8 4.69 -12.94 9.18
CA VAL A 8 4.10 -13.81 8.17
C VAL A 8 3.08 -14.76 8.81
N GLY A 9 3.45 -15.39 9.94
CA GLY A 9 2.66 -16.44 10.57
C GLY A 9 1.32 -15.97 11.17
N ILE A 10 1.23 -14.71 11.60
CA ILE A 10 0.04 -14.16 12.24
C ILE A 10 -0.50 -12.96 11.45
N LEU A 11 0.28 -11.89 11.33
CA LEU A 11 -0.22 -10.61 10.82
C LEU A 11 -0.62 -10.67 9.34
N LEU A 12 0.26 -11.14 8.44
CA LEU A 12 -0.08 -11.31 7.02
C LEU A 12 -1.13 -12.40 6.83
N LYS A 13 -1.04 -13.50 7.59
CA LYS A 13 -2.03 -14.57 7.51
C LYS A 13 -3.44 -14.08 7.83
N LEU A 14 -3.62 -13.29 8.89
CA LEU A 14 -4.92 -12.70 9.23
C LEU A 14 -5.41 -11.76 8.13
N ARG A 15 -4.53 -10.91 7.58
CA ARG A 15 -4.88 -10.00 6.48
C ARG A 15 -5.39 -10.74 5.26
N PHE A 16 -4.71 -11.80 4.85
CA PHE A 16 -5.10 -12.58 3.68
C PHE A 16 -6.35 -13.44 3.96
N SER A 17 -6.40 -14.10 5.13
CA SER A 17 -7.50 -15.04 5.45
C SER A 17 -8.84 -14.34 5.70
N LEU A 18 -8.81 -13.08 6.16
CA LEU A 18 -10.00 -12.27 6.39
C LEU A 18 -10.27 -11.27 5.26
N ASP A 19 -9.53 -11.37 4.15
CA ASP A 19 -9.59 -10.45 3.02
C ASP A 19 -9.55 -8.97 3.43
N GLN A 20 -8.64 -8.61 4.35
CA GLN A 20 -8.42 -7.23 4.79
C GLN A 20 -7.57 -6.46 3.78
N TYR A 21 -8.12 -6.30 2.56
CA TYR A 21 -7.41 -5.78 1.40
C TYR A 21 -7.08 -4.29 1.45
N ILE A 22 -7.82 -3.52 2.25
CA ILE A 22 -7.50 -2.12 2.55
C ILE A 22 -6.79 -2.03 3.88
N ASN A 23 -5.60 -1.44 3.87
CA ASN A 23 -4.96 -0.92 5.07
C ASN A 23 -5.09 0.61 5.08
N LEU A 24 -6.08 1.10 5.81
CA LEU A 24 -6.35 2.53 5.94
C LEU A 24 -5.41 3.16 6.98
N ARG A 25 -4.73 4.26 6.63
CA ARG A 25 -3.86 5.00 7.55
C ARG A 25 -4.15 6.50 7.47
N PRO A 26 -5.08 7.01 8.28
CA PRO A 26 -5.26 8.44 8.45
C PRO A 26 -4.00 9.08 9.02
N VAL A 27 -3.57 10.19 8.44
CA VAL A 27 -2.46 11.01 8.89
C VAL A 27 -2.99 12.42 9.11
N LYS A 28 -3.08 12.81 10.37
CA LYS A 28 -3.63 14.10 10.78
C LYS A 28 -2.77 14.72 11.86
N LEU A 29 -2.40 15.99 11.66
CA LEU A 29 -1.78 16.80 12.71
C LEU A 29 -2.90 17.45 13.54
N TYR A 30 -2.90 17.19 14.84
CA TYR A 30 -3.89 17.75 15.76
C TYR A 30 -3.35 19.03 16.43
N PRO A 31 -4.23 19.96 16.84
CA PRO A 31 -3.83 21.13 17.63
C PRO A 31 -3.06 20.72 18.89
N GLY A 32 -1.95 21.40 19.16
CA GLY A 32 -1.10 21.14 20.33
C GLY A 32 -0.14 19.97 20.21
N VAL A 33 -0.08 19.29 19.05
CA VAL A 33 0.93 18.25 18.78
C VAL A 33 2.13 18.89 18.07
N ASP A 34 3.34 18.64 18.59
CA ASP A 34 4.58 19.12 17.96
C ASP A 34 4.77 18.51 16.58
N CYS A 35 5.02 19.37 15.59
CA CYS A 35 5.28 18.96 14.22
C CYS A 35 6.79 19.04 13.91
N PRO A 36 7.43 17.95 13.44
CA PRO A 36 8.85 17.98 13.09
C PRO A 36 9.14 18.74 11.79
N LEU A 37 8.11 19.05 11.00
CA LEU A 37 8.24 19.83 9.77
C LEU A 37 8.18 21.32 10.10
N LYS A 38 9.17 22.06 9.61
CA LYS A 38 9.23 23.51 9.77
C LYS A 38 8.01 24.18 9.11
N ASP A 39 7.43 25.17 9.78
CA ASP A 39 6.34 26.01 9.28
C ASP A 39 5.09 25.21 8.85
N LYS A 40 4.74 24.17 9.61
CA LYS A 40 3.56 23.32 9.38
C LYS A 40 2.66 23.21 10.60
N GLY A 41 1.37 23.47 10.40
CA GLY A 41 0.32 23.42 11.43
C GLY A 41 -0.78 22.39 11.16
N PRO A 42 -1.75 22.24 12.09
CA PRO A 42 -2.88 21.29 11.96
C PRO A 42 -3.67 21.41 10.66
N GLU A 43 -3.74 22.60 10.07
CA GLU A 43 -4.38 22.89 8.79
C GLU A 43 -3.63 22.33 7.57
N ASP A 44 -2.33 22.05 7.68
CA ASP A 44 -1.50 21.56 6.57
C ASP A 44 -1.57 20.04 6.36
N ILE A 45 -1.91 19.27 7.40
CA ILE A 45 -1.77 17.81 7.40
C ILE A 45 -3.09 17.14 7.81
N ASP A 46 -3.90 16.81 6.80
CA ASP A 46 -5.06 15.90 6.93
C ASP A 46 -5.21 15.11 5.61
N PHE A 47 -4.61 13.92 5.56
CA PHE A 47 -4.76 13.00 4.44
C PHE A 47 -4.89 11.55 4.92
N VAL A 48 -5.24 10.66 4.00
CA VAL A 48 -5.40 9.24 4.31
C VAL A 48 -4.61 8.44 3.30
N VAL A 49 -3.77 7.52 3.77
CA VAL A 49 -3.14 6.52 2.92
C VAL A 49 -4.10 5.34 2.81
N VAL A 50 -4.55 5.07 1.59
CA VAL A 50 -5.23 3.82 1.22
C VAL A 50 -4.16 2.91 0.64
N ARG A 51 -3.79 1.87 1.39
CA ARG A 51 -2.76 0.91 0.98
C ARG A 51 -3.39 -0.43 0.64
N GLU A 52 -3.12 -0.93 -0.55
CA GLU A 52 -3.40 -2.32 -0.92
C GLU A 52 -2.60 -3.27 -0.01
N ASN A 53 -3.27 -4.29 0.52
CA ASN A 53 -2.77 -5.05 1.67
C ASN A 53 -2.85 -6.57 1.50
N THR A 54 -3.29 -7.06 0.34
CA THR A 54 -3.45 -8.48 0.00
C THR A 54 -2.52 -8.96 -1.12
N GLY A 55 -1.94 -8.04 -1.91
CA GLY A 55 -1.07 -8.34 -3.04
C GLY A 55 0.37 -7.83 -2.86
N GLY A 56 1.03 -7.60 -3.99
CA GLY A 56 2.37 -7.06 -4.08
C GLY A 56 3.46 -8.04 -3.67
N LEU A 57 4.54 -7.50 -3.09
CA LEU A 57 5.75 -8.24 -2.70
C LEU A 57 5.55 -9.16 -1.49
N TYR A 58 4.47 -8.98 -0.72
CA TYR A 58 4.28 -9.66 0.57
C TYR A 58 3.46 -10.95 0.45
N THR A 59 3.12 -11.34 -0.77
CA THR A 59 2.36 -12.56 -1.07
C THR A 59 3.17 -13.85 -0.89
N GLY A 60 4.49 -13.74 -0.64
CA GLY A 60 5.36 -14.90 -0.44
C GLY A 60 5.73 -15.64 -1.72
N HIS A 61 5.43 -15.08 -2.89
CA HIS A 61 5.82 -15.63 -4.18
C HIS A 61 7.31 -15.41 -4.45
N GLY A 62 8.04 -16.50 -4.64
CA GLY A 62 9.48 -16.47 -4.82
C GLY A 62 10.11 -17.79 -4.41
N GLY A 63 11.41 -17.76 -4.16
CA GLY A 63 12.15 -18.93 -3.71
C GLY A 63 13.64 -18.69 -3.63
N VAL A 64 14.37 -19.72 -3.20
CA VAL A 64 15.82 -19.71 -3.17
C VAL A 64 16.35 -20.96 -3.86
N THR A 65 17.35 -20.79 -4.71
CA THR A 65 18.08 -21.90 -5.34
C THR A 65 19.55 -21.84 -4.94
N ARG A 66 20.18 -23.01 -4.81
CA ARG A 66 21.60 -23.16 -4.40
C ARG A 66 21.93 -22.45 -3.07
N LYS A 67 20.98 -22.49 -2.13
CA LYS A 67 21.08 -21.85 -0.82
C LYS A 67 22.34 -22.31 -0.08
N GLY A 68 23.08 -21.38 0.50
CA GLY A 68 24.31 -21.63 1.24
C GLY A 68 25.55 -21.79 0.36
N THR A 69 25.47 -21.50 -0.94
CA THR A 69 26.62 -21.55 -1.87
C THR A 69 26.95 -20.16 -2.42
N PRO A 70 28.17 -19.91 -2.94
CA PRO A 70 28.49 -18.67 -3.64
C PRO A 70 27.63 -18.38 -4.88
N TYR A 71 26.86 -19.35 -5.36
CA TYR A 71 25.97 -19.24 -6.51
C TYR A 71 24.48 -19.16 -6.11
N GLU A 72 24.19 -18.79 -4.86
CA GLU A 72 22.84 -18.66 -4.36
C GLU A 72 22.04 -17.60 -5.14
N VAL A 73 20.80 -17.95 -5.51
CA VAL A 73 19.86 -17.03 -6.15
C VAL A 73 18.57 -17.02 -5.34
N ALA A 74 18.17 -15.84 -4.87
CA ALA A 74 16.89 -15.61 -4.23
C ALA A 74 16.01 -14.76 -5.15
N THR A 75 14.77 -15.20 -5.36
CA THR A 75 13.77 -14.46 -6.13
C THR A 75 12.60 -14.10 -5.22
N GLN A 76 12.08 -12.89 -5.41
CA GLN A 76 10.85 -12.43 -4.77
C GLN A 76 10.01 -11.70 -5.83
N MET A 77 8.76 -12.11 -5.97
CA MET A 77 7.86 -11.61 -7.01
C MET A 77 6.84 -10.64 -6.41
N MET A 78 6.63 -9.51 -7.11
CA MET A 78 5.53 -8.60 -6.85
C MET A 78 4.33 -9.05 -7.67
N VAL A 79 3.27 -9.51 -7.02
CA VAL A 79 2.11 -10.10 -7.70
C VAL A 79 0.86 -9.27 -7.41
N TYR A 80 0.22 -8.78 -8.47
CA TYR A 80 -1.07 -8.13 -8.44
C TYR A 80 -1.93 -8.75 -9.53
N ASP A 81 -3.18 -9.06 -9.22
CA ASP A 81 -4.21 -9.26 -10.24
C ASP A 81 -5.03 -7.97 -10.42
N ARG A 82 -5.87 -7.95 -11.46
CA ARG A 82 -6.69 -6.79 -11.81
C ARG A 82 -7.73 -6.50 -10.72
N GLN A 83 -8.34 -7.54 -10.14
CA GLN A 83 -9.38 -7.40 -9.13
C GLN A 83 -8.84 -6.72 -7.85
N MET A 84 -7.64 -7.09 -7.39
CA MET A 84 -6.96 -6.50 -6.24
C MET A 84 -6.72 -5.01 -6.43
N VAL A 85 -6.28 -4.62 -7.63
CA VAL A 85 -6.03 -3.22 -7.99
C VAL A 85 -7.35 -2.45 -8.04
N ASP A 86 -8.34 -2.97 -8.78
CA ASP A 86 -9.63 -2.29 -8.99
C ASP A 86 -10.37 -2.04 -7.69
N ARG A 87 -10.52 -3.05 -6.82
CA ARG A 87 -11.23 -2.89 -5.55
C ARG A 87 -10.53 -1.90 -4.62
N CYS A 88 -9.19 -1.79 -4.70
CA CYS A 88 -8.43 -0.84 -3.91
C CYS A 88 -8.64 0.59 -4.44
N LEU A 89 -8.60 0.76 -5.76
CA LEU A 89 -8.84 2.04 -6.40
C LEU A 89 -10.28 2.51 -6.20
N GLU A 90 -11.26 1.63 -6.38
CA GLU A 90 -12.67 1.92 -6.13
C GLU A 90 -12.89 2.46 -4.72
N TYR A 91 -12.34 1.79 -3.71
CA TYR A 91 -12.38 2.26 -2.32
C TYR A 91 -11.73 3.64 -2.18
N ALA A 92 -10.56 3.85 -2.78
CA ALA A 92 -9.84 5.12 -2.69
C ALA A 92 -10.58 6.28 -3.36
N PHE A 93 -11.21 6.05 -4.51
CA PHE A 93 -12.05 7.03 -5.21
C PHE A 93 -13.33 7.34 -4.43
N ASN A 94 -13.99 6.31 -3.86
CA ASN A 94 -15.14 6.50 -2.97
C ASN A 94 -14.78 7.36 -1.76
N LEU A 95 -13.65 7.06 -1.11
CA LEU A 95 -13.17 7.84 0.04
C LEU A 95 -12.82 9.28 -0.35
N ALA A 96 -12.19 9.49 -1.51
CA ALA A 96 -11.88 10.82 -2.01
C ALA A 96 -13.14 11.65 -2.26
N ARG A 97 -14.20 11.03 -2.82
CA ARG A 97 -15.52 11.67 -2.99
C ARG A 97 -16.15 12.03 -1.65
N ALA A 98 -16.23 11.09 -0.70
CA ALA A 98 -16.78 11.35 0.62
C ALA A 98 -16.04 12.48 1.34
N ARG A 99 -14.69 12.50 1.28
CA ARG A 99 -13.90 13.60 1.83
C ARG A 99 -14.17 14.95 1.15
N LYS A 100 -14.50 14.95 -0.13
CA LYS A 100 -14.92 16.17 -0.85
C LYS A 100 -16.26 16.69 -0.31
N GLU A 101 -17.21 15.80 -0.06
CA GLU A 101 -18.52 16.13 0.52
C GLU A 101 -18.38 16.69 1.94
N GLU A 102 -17.38 16.23 2.70
CA GLU A 102 -16.98 16.78 4.00
C GLU A 102 -16.27 18.14 3.92
N GLY A 103 -16.11 18.72 2.72
CA GLY A 103 -15.44 20.01 2.51
C GLY A 103 -13.91 19.95 2.43
N LYS A 104 -13.31 18.76 2.30
CA LYS A 104 -11.86 18.59 2.08
C LYS A 104 -11.53 18.60 0.58
N PRO A 105 -10.24 18.64 0.17
CA PRO A 105 -9.87 18.74 -1.25
C PRO A 105 -10.40 17.62 -2.16
N GLY A 106 -10.68 16.43 -1.62
CA GLY A 106 -11.16 15.28 -2.40
C GLY A 106 -10.19 14.79 -3.48
N LYS A 107 -8.90 15.13 -3.37
CA LYS A 107 -7.85 14.76 -4.31
C LYS A 107 -7.34 13.35 -4.01
N LEU A 108 -7.32 12.49 -5.02
CA LEU A 108 -6.63 11.20 -4.98
C LEU A 108 -5.26 11.32 -5.67
N THR A 109 -4.24 10.66 -5.14
CA THR A 109 -2.89 10.64 -5.72
C THR A 109 -2.37 9.22 -5.70
N LEU A 110 -2.11 8.65 -6.88
CA LEU A 110 -1.49 7.35 -7.02
C LEU A 110 0.02 7.47 -6.74
N VAL A 111 0.52 6.63 -5.83
CA VAL A 111 1.96 6.54 -5.54
C VAL A 111 2.46 5.18 -6.01
N HIS A 112 3.30 5.20 -7.05
CA HIS A 112 3.97 4.02 -7.58
C HIS A 112 5.32 4.40 -8.21
N LYS A 113 6.13 3.41 -8.59
CA LYS A 113 7.40 3.59 -9.32
C LYS A 113 7.28 3.12 -10.78
N THR A 114 6.35 3.71 -11.53
CA THR A 114 5.96 3.28 -12.89
C THR A 114 7.11 3.32 -13.90
N ASN A 115 8.10 4.18 -13.70
CA ASN A 115 9.26 4.29 -14.58
C ASN A 115 10.28 3.13 -14.46
N VAL A 116 10.19 2.31 -13.41
CA VAL A 116 11.07 1.14 -13.19
C VAL A 116 10.26 -0.16 -13.16
N LEU A 117 9.13 -0.14 -12.46
CA LEU A 117 8.22 -1.28 -12.34
C LEU A 117 7.20 -1.23 -13.48
N THR A 118 7.66 -1.51 -14.69
CA THR A 118 6.90 -1.33 -15.93
C THR A 118 5.73 -2.29 -16.13
N TYR A 119 5.63 -3.37 -15.34
CA TYR A 119 4.49 -4.29 -15.39
C TYR A 119 3.47 -3.99 -14.29
N ALA A 120 3.88 -4.11 -13.01
CA ALA A 120 2.99 -3.85 -11.88
C ALA A 120 2.56 -2.37 -11.84
N GLY A 121 3.49 -1.43 -12.08
CA GLY A 121 3.17 -0.01 -12.08
C GLY A 121 2.30 0.41 -13.23
N ASP A 122 2.51 -0.17 -14.41
CA ASP A 122 1.63 0.04 -15.56
C ASP A 122 0.21 -0.48 -15.29
N LEU A 123 0.06 -1.66 -14.69
CA LEU A 123 -1.26 -2.18 -14.28
C LEU A 123 -2.00 -1.18 -13.37
N TRP A 124 -1.34 -0.72 -12.31
CA TRP A 124 -1.90 0.28 -11.39
C TRP A 124 -2.23 1.61 -12.08
N TYR A 125 -1.34 2.08 -12.96
CA TYR A 125 -1.52 3.35 -13.64
C TYR A 125 -2.67 3.32 -14.65
N ARG A 126 -2.76 2.28 -15.47
CA ARG A 126 -3.88 2.11 -16.41
C ARG A 126 -5.21 2.04 -15.67
N ALA A 127 -5.31 1.17 -14.65
CA ALA A 127 -6.53 1.05 -13.86
C ALA A 127 -6.92 2.36 -13.13
N PHE A 128 -5.94 3.20 -12.76
CA PHE A 128 -6.20 4.51 -12.13
C PHE A 128 -6.70 5.57 -13.12
N MET A 129 -6.36 5.44 -14.41
CA MET A 129 -6.71 6.41 -15.45
C MET A 129 -8.01 6.07 -16.19
N GLU A 130 -8.54 4.86 -16.00
CA GLU A 130 -9.85 4.41 -16.47
C GLU A 130 -10.99 5.06 -15.67
#